data_AF-A0A3P8A0P1-F1
#
_entry.id   AF-A0A3P8A0P1-F1
#
_cell.length_a   1.000
_cell.length_b   1.000
_cell.length_c   1.000
_cell.angle_alpha   90.00
_cell.angle_beta   90.00
_cell.angle_gamma   90.00
#
_symmetry.space_group_name_H-M   'P 1'
#
loop_
_entity.id
_entity.type
_entity.pdbx_description
1 polymer ?
#
loop_
_entity_poly.entity_id
_entity_poly.type
_entity_poly.pdbx_seq_one_letter_code
_entity_poly.pdbx_strand_id
1 'polypeptide(L)'
;MEYNLARVPIASTDFSTREYSYADTADDLAMKHFALAQEDLQYKIPHILTAANLTGGNIRLFASPWSAPGWMKTNGHMKVTDNFTNVFSLYLHCINTFFEEYFRNGVRFWGMTLQNEPSSGTLPFYGWQTMFFTPRMQRDFVKVTLGPMFESSKVTKDLKVMALDDNRMWLPGWADTIFDDPEAAKFVDGIGVHWYLNALASAEVLTTTHNRHPEKFILATEVVAILT
;
A
#
# COMPACT_ATOMS: atom_id res chain seq x y z
N MET A 1 -4.24 18.29 19.30
CA MET A 1 -4.78 17.46 18.20
C MET A 1 -4.11 16.11 18.33
N GLU A 2 -4.76 15.16 19.01
CA GLU A 2 -4.19 13.85 19.39
C GLU A 2 -4.31 12.87 18.21
N TYR A 3 -3.54 13.09 17.15
CA TYR A 3 -3.55 12.18 15.99
C TYR A 3 -3.14 10.76 16.42
N ASN A 4 -3.96 9.77 16.04
CA ASN A 4 -3.82 8.38 16.45
C ASN A 4 -3.67 7.41 15.26
N LEU A 5 -3.48 7.94 14.05
CA LEU A 5 -3.24 7.19 12.82
C LEU A 5 -2.18 7.90 11.99
N ALA A 6 -1.17 7.16 11.52
CA ALA A 6 -0.17 7.68 10.61
C ALA A 6 0.08 6.71 9.44
N ARG A 7 0.21 7.28 8.24
CA ARG A 7 0.58 6.56 7.03
C ARG A 7 2.10 6.61 6.84
N VAL A 8 2.70 5.47 6.53
CA VAL A 8 4.15 5.36 6.29
C VAL A 8 4.38 4.82 4.88
N PRO A 9 4.99 5.61 3.98
CA PRO A 9 5.36 5.07 2.68
C PRO A 9 6.35 3.91 2.77
N ILE A 10 6.18 2.91 1.93
CA ILE A 10 7.19 1.88 1.70
C ILE A 10 8.09 2.40 0.58
N ALA A 11 9.33 2.76 0.94
CA ALA A 11 10.33 3.43 0.10
C ALA A 11 9.91 4.82 -0.40
N SER A 12 10.33 5.21 -1.61
CA SER A 12 10.14 6.56 -2.14
C SER A 12 8.75 6.83 -2.70
N THR A 13 8.38 8.11 -2.64
CA THR A 13 7.15 8.69 -3.20
C THR A 13 7.48 9.96 -3.99
N ASP A 14 6.45 10.64 -4.49
CA ASP A 14 6.52 11.99 -5.05
C ASP A 14 6.98 13.06 -4.03
N PHE A 15 6.73 12.85 -2.73
CA PHE A 15 7.24 13.69 -1.63
C PHE A 15 8.65 13.29 -1.16
N SER A 16 9.37 12.45 -1.91
CA SER A 16 10.77 12.11 -1.64
C SER A 16 11.73 12.97 -2.47
N THR A 17 12.92 13.25 -1.94
CA THR A 17 13.95 14.03 -2.64
C THR A 17 14.69 13.24 -3.72
N ARG A 18 14.52 11.91 -3.74
CA ARG A 18 15.06 11.00 -4.75
C ARG A 18 14.16 9.78 -4.91
N GLU A 19 14.24 9.14 -6.07
CA GLU A 19 13.66 7.82 -6.31
C GLU A 19 14.56 6.74 -5.70
N TYR A 20 13.97 5.80 -4.96
CA TYR A 20 14.65 4.64 -4.37
C TYR A 20 13.66 3.55 -3.99
N SER A 21 14.15 2.30 -3.97
CA SER A 21 13.49 1.18 -3.31
C SER A 21 14.41 0.56 -2.24
N TYR A 22 13.94 -0.48 -1.56
CA TYR A 22 14.76 -1.23 -0.60
C TYR A 22 15.55 -2.38 -1.24
N ALA A 23 15.23 -2.72 -2.48
CA ALA A 23 15.80 -3.85 -3.19
C ALA A 23 16.23 -3.41 -4.59
N ASP A 24 17.05 -2.37 -4.70
CA ASP A 24 17.51 -1.81 -5.99
C ASP A 24 18.61 -2.66 -6.66
N THR A 25 19.14 -3.68 -5.97
CA THR A 25 20.08 -4.63 -6.58
C THR A 25 19.33 -5.54 -7.55
N ALA A 26 19.65 -5.45 -8.84
CA ALA A 26 19.02 -6.26 -9.88
C ALA A 26 19.23 -7.76 -9.63
N ASP A 27 18.22 -8.56 -9.98
CA ASP A 27 18.19 -10.02 -9.85
C ASP A 27 18.37 -10.56 -8.41
N ASP A 28 18.19 -9.71 -7.38
CA ASP A 28 18.17 -10.13 -5.98
C ASP A 28 16.83 -10.78 -5.60
N LEU A 29 16.58 -11.96 -6.19
CA LEU A 29 15.34 -12.72 -5.98
C LEU A 29 15.13 -13.16 -4.53
N ALA A 30 16.21 -13.23 -3.76
CA ALA A 30 16.24 -13.72 -2.38
C ALA A 30 16.28 -12.59 -1.34
N MET A 31 16.20 -11.30 -1.75
CA MET A 31 16.27 -10.14 -0.86
C MET A 31 17.54 -10.08 0.00
N LYS A 32 18.68 -10.60 -0.50
CA LYS A 32 19.96 -10.64 0.24
C LYS A 32 20.58 -9.26 0.41
N HIS A 33 20.28 -8.35 -0.50
CA HIS A 33 20.75 -6.97 -0.52
C HIS A 33 19.65 -5.99 -0.15
N PHE A 34 18.53 -6.48 0.40
CA PHE A 34 17.49 -5.62 0.94
C PHE A 34 18.09 -4.75 2.06
N ALA A 35 17.87 -3.44 1.97
CA ALA A 35 18.28 -2.50 3.00
C ALA A 35 17.27 -1.37 3.13
N LEU A 36 16.94 -1.01 4.38
CA LEU A 36 16.26 0.24 4.65
C LEU A 36 17.13 1.42 4.20
N ALA A 37 16.48 2.45 3.66
CA ALA A 37 17.17 3.63 3.18
C ALA A 37 17.55 4.56 4.33
N GLN A 38 18.42 5.52 4.07
CA GLN A 38 18.81 6.52 5.07
C GLN A 38 17.60 7.32 5.55
N GLU A 39 16.63 7.55 4.65
CA GLU A 39 15.37 8.21 4.95
C GLU A 39 14.55 7.48 6.03
N ASP A 40 14.61 6.15 6.08
CA ASP A 40 13.97 5.35 7.12
C ASP A 40 14.70 5.48 8.45
N LEU A 41 16.02 5.27 8.42
CA LEU A 41 16.85 5.15 9.61
C LEU A 41 17.07 6.50 10.32
N GLN A 42 17.17 7.59 9.55
CA GLN A 42 17.41 8.93 10.10
C GLN A 42 16.12 9.71 10.37
N TYR A 43 15.06 9.48 9.59
CA TYR A 43 13.84 10.28 9.69
C TYR A 43 12.65 9.42 10.12
N LYS A 44 12.15 8.52 9.28
CA LYS A 44 10.85 7.88 9.51
C LYS A 44 10.79 7.13 10.84
N ILE A 45 11.73 6.21 11.09
CA ILE A 45 11.74 5.37 12.30
C ILE A 45 11.90 6.21 13.58
N PRO A 46 12.92 7.09 13.71
CA PRO A 46 13.06 7.92 14.91
C PRO A 46 11.84 8.79 15.22
N HIS A 47 11.20 9.36 14.20
CA HIS A 47 10.02 10.21 14.39
C HIS A 47 8.79 9.38 14.77
N ILE A 48 8.60 8.21 14.15
CA ILE A 48 7.53 7.27 14.52
C ILE A 48 7.66 6.86 15.99
N LEU A 49 8.86 6.47 16.43
CA LEU A 49 9.09 6.06 17.83
C LEU A 49 8.88 7.21 18.81
N THR A 50 9.28 8.43 18.43
CA THR A 50 9.01 9.64 19.22
C THR A 50 7.51 9.89 19.35
N ALA A 51 6.76 9.83 18.24
CA ALA A 51 5.31 10.00 18.25
C ALA A 51 4.60 8.90 19.07
N ALA A 52 5.04 7.65 18.95
CA ALA A 52 4.53 6.54 19.75
C ALA A 52 4.78 6.77 21.25
N ASN A 53 5.97 7.25 21.64
CA ASN A 53 6.26 7.55 23.04
C ASN A 53 5.39 8.69 23.58
N LEU A 54 5.24 9.78 22.81
CA LEU A 54 4.42 10.94 23.20
C LEU A 54 2.93 10.60 23.35
N THR A 55 2.44 9.60 22.63
CA THR A 55 1.04 9.14 22.67
C THR A 55 0.82 7.97 23.63
N GLY A 56 1.85 7.53 24.36
CA GLY A 56 1.75 6.33 25.21
C GLY A 56 1.47 5.05 24.43
N GLY A 57 1.89 5.00 23.16
CA GLY A 57 1.60 3.91 22.23
C GLY A 57 0.24 4.00 21.53
N ASN A 58 -0.54 5.06 21.77
CA ASN A 58 -1.84 5.26 21.14
C ASN A 58 -1.74 5.86 19.72
N ILE A 59 -0.96 5.21 18.85
CA ILE A 59 -0.84 5.55 17.44
C ILE A 59 -0.86 4.27 16.59
N ARG A 60 -1.78 4.20 15.63
CA ARG A 60 -1.83 3.15 14.63
C ARG A 60 -1.00 3.57 13.43
N LEU A 61 -0.19 2.66 12.92
CA LEU A 61 0.57 2.88 11.69
C LEU A 61 -0.02 2.02 10.58
N PHE A 62 -0.16 2.56 9.38
CA PHE A 62 -0.37 1.74 8.20
C PHE A 62 0.64 2.10 7.12
N ALA A 63 1.06 1.11 6.34
CA ALA A 63 2.02 1.30 5.27
C ALA A 63 1.39 1.20 3.88
N SER A 64 1.89 1.95 2.90
CA SER A 64 1.48 1.84 1.51
C SER A 64 2.70 1.92 0.60
N PRO A 65 2.87 0.99 -0.37
CA PRO A 65 3.92 1.06 -1.36
C PRO A 65 3.49 1.86 -2.59
N TRP A 66 4.38 2.70 -3.11
CA TRP A 66 4.15 3.42 -4.37
C TRP A 66 4.55 2.61 -5.59
N SER A 67 5.60 1.79 -5.50
CA SER A 67 6.08 1.02 -6.64
C SER A 67 6.95 -0.16 -6.23
N ALA A 68 7.02 -1.16 -7.10
CA ALA A 68 8.07 -2.15 -7.05
C ALA A 68 9.42 -1.54 -7.48
N PRO A 69 10.56 -2.15 -7.08
CA PRO A 69 11.88 -1.79 -7.61
C PRO A 69 11.89 -1.78 -9.15
N GLY A 70 12.63 -0.85 -9.75
CA GLY A 70 12.60 -0.62 -11.20
C GLY A 70 12.93 -1.88 -12.01
N TRP A 71 13.90 -2.68 -11.59
CA TRP A 71 14.30 -3.93 -12.28
C TRP A 71 13.23 -5.03 -12.22
N MET A 72 12.26 -4.94 -11.30
CA MET A 72 11.09 -5.82 -11.26
C MET A 72 9.98 -5.36 -12.21
N LYS A 73 10.19 -4.31 -12.99
CA LYS A 73 9.19 -3.74 -13.89
C LYS A 73 9.68 -3.79 -15.32
N THR A 74 8.76 -3.97 -16.27
CA THR A 74 9.11 -4.16 -17.68
C THR A 74 9.84 -2.98 -18.31
N ASN A 75 9.69 -1.79 -17.75
CA ASN A 75 10.36 -0.58 -18.21
C ASN A 75 11.64 -0.27 -17.43
N GLY A 76 12.03 -1.06 -16.42
CA GLY A 76 13.22 -0.82 -15.62
C GLY A 76 13.10 0.37 -14.65
N HIS A 77 11.92 0.99 -14.52
CA HIS A 77 11.73 2.24 -13.78
C HIS A 77 10.59 2.15 -12.76
N MET A 78 10.70 2.86 -11.63
CA MET A 78 9.62 2.88 -10.64
C MET A 78 8.39 3.67 -11.09
N LYS A 79 8.48 4.43 -12.19
CA LYS A 79 7.40 5.21 -12.83
C LYS A 79 6.84 4.50 -14.04
N VAL A 80 5.56 4.71 -14.39
CA VAL A 80 4.86 4.17 -15.57
C VAL A 80 4.84 2.62 -15.60
N THR A 81 3.74 1.95 -15.97
CA THR A 81 3.78 0.49 -16.22
C THR A 81 2.67 -0.03 -17.10
N ASP A 82 3.04 -0.77 -18.14
CA ASP A 82 2.06 -1.31 -19.10
C ASP A 82 1.94 -2.84 -19.04
N ASN A 83 2.84 -3.56 -18.35
CA ASN A 83 2.69 -5.02 -18.19
C ASN A 83 3.52 -5.61 -17.04
N PHE A 84 3.03 -6.72 -16.47
CA PHE A 84 3.75 -7.52 -15.47
C PHE A 84 3.71 -8.99 -15.84
N THR A 85 4.84 -9.67 -15.76
CA THR A 85 4.85 -11.13 -15.64
C THR A 85 5.79 -11.51 -14.49
N ASN A 86 5.30 -12.34 -13.57
CA ASN A 86 6.07 -12.99 -12.49
C ASN A 86 6.67 -12.10 -11.37
N VAL A 87 6.31 -10.82 -11.27
CA VAL A 87 6.94 -9.92 -10.27
C VAL A 87 6.16 -9.80 -8.97
N PHE A 88 4.91 -10.25 -8.92
CA PHE A 88 4.05 -10.07 -7.75
C PHE A 88 4.56 -10.79 -6.50
N SER A 89 5.02 -12.04 -6.62
CA SER A 89 5.60 -12.77 -5.48
C SER A 89 6.86 -12.09 -4.95
N LEU A 90 7.69 -11.57 -5.84
CA LEU A 90 8.92 -10.89 -5.48
C LEU A 90 8.67 -9.50 -4.89
N TYR A 91 7.71 -8.77 -5.46
CA TYR A 91 7.22 -7.50 -4.93
C TYR A 91 6.67 -7.68 -3.52
N LEU A 92 5.86 -8.70 -3.29
CA LEU A 92 5.36 -9.02 -1.96
C LEU A 92 6.49 -9.45 -1.01
N HIS A 93 7.50 -10.18 -1.49
CA HIS A 93 8.66 -10.54 -0.68
C HIS A 93 9.40 -9.29 -0.19
N CYS A 94 9.55 -8.26 -1.04
CA CYS A 94 10.08 -6.95 -0.66
C CYS A 94 9.21 -6.27 0.41
N ILE A 95 7.88 -6.27 0.24
CA ILE A 95 6.93 -5.72 1.23
C ILE A 95 7.00 -6.46 2.58
N ASN A 96 7.03 -7.80 2.59
CA ASN A 96 7.16 -8.58 3.83
C ASN A 96 8.50 -8.26 4.53
N THR A 97 9.59 -8.16 3.76
CA THR A 97 10.91 -7.81 4.31
C THR A 97 10.92 -6.42 4.93
N PHE A 98 10.20 -5.44 4.34
CA PHE A 98 9.99 -4.13 4.96
C PHE A 98 9.35 -4.23 6.35
N PHE A 99 8.28 -5.01 6.49
CA PHE A 99 7.62 -5.18 7.79
C PHE A 99 8.53 -5.85 8.81
N GLU A 100 9.30 -6.87 8.39
CA GLU A 100 10.29 -7.52 9.26
C GLU A 100 11.39 -6.56 9.72
N GLU A 101 11.93 -5.74 8.82
CA GLU A 101 12.97 -4.75 9.15
C GLU A 101 12.43 -3.64 10.07
N TYR A 102 11.24 -3.12 9.82
CA TYR A 102 10.61 -2.15 10.72
C TYR A 102 10.31 -2.76 12.10
N PHE A 103 9.88 -4.02 12.14
CA PHE A 103 9.69 -4.76 13.39
C PHE A 103 10.99 -4.93 14.17
N ARG A 104 12.11 -5.27 13.50
CA ARG A 104 13.45 -5.34 14.10
C ARG A 104 13.89 -3.98 14.68
N ASN A 105 13.42 -2.89 14.10
CA ASN A 105 13.65 -1.52 14.58
C ASN A 105 12.59 -1.02 15.58
N GLY A 106 11.77 -1.92 16.14
CA GLY A 106 10.79 -1.59 17.19
C GLY A 106 9.51 -0.91 16.69
N VAL A 107 9.30 -0.83 15.38
CA VAL A 107 8.09 -0.24 14.78
C VAL A 107 7.10 -1.34 14.40
N ARG A 108 5.84 -1.18 14.82
CA ARG A 108 4.77 -2.14 14.54
C ARG A 108 3.66 -1.46 13.75
N PHE A 109 3.13 -2.17 12.77
CA PHE A 109 2.03 -1.68 11.93
C PHE A 109 0.70 -2.27 12.38
N TRP A 110 -0.35 -1.46 12.31
CA TRP A 110 -1.74 -1.88 12.42
C TRP A 110 -2.26 -2.45 11.09
N GLY A 111 -1.82 -1.88 9.97
CA GLY A 111 -2.29 -2.32 8.66
C GLY A 111 -1.41 -1.92 7.50
N MET A 112 -1.90 -2.19 6.30
CA MET A 112 -1.29 -1.79 5.05
C MET A 112 -2.33 -1.64 3.96
N THR A 113 -1.99 -0.91 2.90
CA THR A 113 -2.73 -0.95 1.65
C THR A 113 -1.95 -1.76 0.63
N LEU A 114 -2.66 -2.40 -0.31
CA LEU A 114 -2.05 -3.29 -1.30
C LEU A 114 -1.11 -2.55 -2.26
N GLN A 115 -1.44 -1.30 -2.57
CA GLN A 115 -0.74 -0.45 -3.52
C GLN A 115 -1.29 0.97 -3.39
N ASN A 116 -0.44 1.99 -3.32
CA ASN A 116 -0.88 3.37 -3.51
C ASN A 116 -1.34 3.60 -4.95
N GLU A 117 -2.55 4.13 -5.10
CA GLU A 117 -3.15 4.52 -6.39
C GLU A 117 -2.93 3.52 -7.52
N PRO A 118 -3.37 2.25 -7.39
CA PRO A 118 -3.16 1.22 -8.39
C PRO A 118 -3.69 1.59 -9.78
N SER A 119 -4.65 2.52 -9.89
CA SER A 119 -5.14 2.99 -11.18
C SER A 119 -4.17 3.93 -11.89
N SER A 120 -3.31 4.62 -11.15
CA SER A 120 -2.36 5.60 -11.70
C SER A 120 -1.37 5.00 -12.69
N GLY A 121 -1.04 3.71 -12.53
CA GLY A 121 -0.14 3.02 -13.44
C GLY A 121 -0.68 2.86 -14.87
N THR A 122 -1.99 3.06 -15.09
CA THR A 122 -2.59 3.12 -16.44
C THR A 122 -2.28 4.42 -17.19
N LEU A 123 -1.87 5.47 -16.46
CA LEU A 123 -1.71 6.78 -17.05
C LEU A 123 -0.37 6.84 -17.78
N PRO A 124 -0.37 7.05 -19.11
CA PRO A 124 0.87 7.22 -19.83
C PRO A 124 1.57 8.46 -19.28
N PHE A 125 2.88 8.35 -19.06
CA PHE A 125 3.72 9.43 -18.53
C PHE A 125 3.38 9.90 -17.11
N TYR A 126 2.78 9.04 -16.28
CA TYR A 126 2.61 9.34 -14.85
C TYR A 126 3.95 9.74 -14.20
N GLY A 127 3.96 10.87 -13.49
CA GLY A 127 5.20 11.61 -13.18
C GLY A 127 6.05 11.03 -12.04
N TRP A 128 5.49 10.11 -11.26
CA TRP A 128 6.11 9.55 -10.06
C TRP A 128 5.87 8.04 -9.93
N GLN A 129 6.39 7.49 -8.84
CA GLN A 129 6.42 6.07 -8.54
C GLN A 129 5.00 5.50 -8.54
N THR A 130 4.77 4.45 -9.33
CA THR A 130 3.46 3.81 -9.45
C THR A 130 3.60 2.33 -9.83
N MET A 131 2.62 1.51 -9.44
CA MET A 131 2.47 0.14 -9.90
C MET A 131 1.01 -0.13 -10.26
N PHE A 132 0.77 -0.56 -11.50
CA PHE A 132 -0.58 -0.78 -12.00
C PHE A 132 -1.21 -2.06 -11.42
N PHE A 133 -2.45 -1.95 -10.96
CA PHE A 133 -3.33 -3.11 -10.76
C PHE A 133 -4.70 -2.81 -11.36
N THR A 134 -5.28 -3.79 -12.04
CA THR A 134 -6.75 -3.84 -12.18
C THR A 134 -7.38 -4.39 -10.89
N PRO A 135 -8.68 -4.18 -10.64
CA PRO A 135 -9.38 -4.83 -9.53
C PRO A 135 -9.20 -6.35 -9.50
N ARG A 136 -9.23 -6.99 -10.68
CA ARG A 136 -9.02 -8.44 -10.82
C ARG A 136 -7.58 -8.87 -10.52
N MET A 137 -6.59 -8.10 -10.98
CA MET A 137 -5.19 -8.35 -10.62
C MET A 137 -4.98 -8.22 -9.11
N GLN A 138 -5.57 -7.21 -8.48
CA GLN A 138 -5.45 -7.01 -7.04
C GLN A 138 -6.15 -8.14 -6.25
N ARG A 139 -7.33 -8.60 -6.70
CA ARG A 139 -8.01 -9.79 -6.17
C ARG A 139 -7.14 -11.04 -6.24
N ASP A 140 -6.59 -11.31 -7.42
CA ASP A 140 -5.78 -12.51 -7.67
C ASP A 140 -4.44 -12.44 -6.92
N PHE A 141 -3.83 -11.25 -6.85
CA PHE A 141 -2.66 -10.97 -6.02
C PHE A 141 -2.89 -11.33 -4.56
N VAL A 142 -4.03 -10.90 -4.01
CA VAL A 142 -4.36 -11.17 -2.61
C VAL A 142 -4.48 -12.67 -2.34
N LYS A 143 -5.31 -13.38 -3.11
CA LYS A 143 -5.62 -14.78 -2.80
C LYS A 143 -4.48 -15.74 -3.15
N VAL A 144 -3.71 -15.46 -4.22
CA VAL A 144 -2.66 -16.37 -4.71
C VAL A 144 -1.31 -16.07 -4.08
N THR A 145 -1.02 -14.80 -3.77
CA THR A 145 0.32 -14.36 -3.35
C THR A 145 0.32 -13.88 -1.90
N LEU A 146 -0.56 -12.92 -1.56
CA LEU A 146 -0.55 -12.26 -0.26
C LEU A 146 -0.92 -13.20 0.88
N GLY A 147 -2.08 -13.83 0.77
CA GLY A 147 -2.61 -14.71 1.81
C GLY A 147 -1.60 -15.74 2.31
N PRO A 148 -1.06 -16.62 1.43
CA PRO A 148 -0.10 -17.64 1.83
C PRO A 148 1.18 -17.08 2.46
N MET A 149 1.71 -15.97 1.95
CA MET A 149 2.94 -15.38 2.49
C MET A 149 2.68 -14.76 3.87
N PHE A 150 1.59 -14.01 4.03
CA PHE A 150 1.31 -13.28 5.25
C PHE A 150 0.91 -14.19 6.40
N GLU A 151 0.15 -15.25 6.15
CA GLU A 151 -0.19 -16.25 7.18
C GLU A 151 1.05 -16.93 7.76
N SER A 152 2.11 -17.09 6.96
CA SER A 152 3.36 -17.72 7.39
C SER A 152 4.25 -16.81 8.24
N SER A 153 4.06 -15.49 8.17
CA SER A 153 4.92 -14.49 8.83
C SER A 153 4.33 -14.06 10.17
N LYS A 154 5.13 -14.15 11.23
CA LYS A 154 4.73 -13.69 12.57
C LYS A 154 4.51 -12.17 12.66
N VAL A 155 5.03 -11.42 11.69
CA VAL A 155 4.97 -9.95 11.68
C VAL A 155 3.76 -9.45 10.89
N THR A 156 3.41 -10.11 9.78
CA THR A 156 2.39 -9.61 8.86
C THR A 156 1.03 -10.32 8.96
N LYS A 157 0.96 -11.49 9.60
CA LYS A 157 -0.29 -12.28 9.72
C LYS A 157 -1.47 -11.54 10.35
N ASP A 158 -1.20 -10.55 11.22
CA ASP A 158 -2.22 -9.82 11.98
C ASP A 158 -2.48 -8.41 11.40
N LEU A 159 -1.83 -8.05 10.29
CA LEU A 159 -2.03 -6.73 9.66
C LEU A 159 -3.42 -6.62 9.07
N LYS A 160 -4.04 -5.44 9.25
CA LYS A 160 -5.23 -5.06 8.50
C LYS A 160 -4.89 -4.72 7.06
N VAL A 161 -5.47 -5.43 6.11
CA VAL A 161 -5.17 -5.24 4.68
C VAL A 161 -6.30 -4.45 4.04
N MET A 162 -5.91 -3.38 3.33
CA MET A 162 -6.82 -2.50 2.62
C MET A 162 -6.59 -2.59 1.11
N ALA A 163 -7.65 -2.86 0.36
CA ALA A 163 -7.63 -2.77 -1.10
C ALA A 163 -7.91 -1.34 -1.58
N LEU A 164 -7.83 -1.12 -2.90
CA LEU A 164 -7.94 0.18 -3.58
C LEU A 164 -6.81 1.17 -3.21
N ASP A 165 -6.93 1.95 -2.13
CA ASP A 165 -6.03 3.08 -1.79
C ASP A 165 -5.88 4.08 -2.94
N ASP A 166 -7.02 4.48 -3.49
CA ASP A 166 -7.17 5.34 -4.66
C ASP A 166 -8.49 6.13 -4.57
N ASN A 167 -8.76 6.98 -5.56
CA ASN A 167 -9.93 7.82 -5.66
C ASN A 167 -11.24 7.02 -5.56
N ARG A 168 -12.17 7.56 -4.75
CA ARG A 168 -13.49 6.95 -4.51
C ARG A 168 -14.36 6.74 -5.76
N MET A 169 -14.01 7.31 -6.92
CA MET A 169 -14.72 7.08 -8.18
C MET A 169 -14.66 5.61 -8.66
N TRP A 170 -13.68 4.85 -8.19
CA TRP A 170 -13.54 3.42 -8.49
C TRP A 170 -14.50 2.53 -7.69
N LEU A 171 -15.24 3.11 -6.75
CA LEU A 171 -16.24 2.43 -5.95
C LEU A 171 -17.64 2.53 -6.55
N PRO A 172 -18.51 1.52 -6.33
CA PRO A 172 -18.28 0.30 -5.56
C PRO A 172 -17.54 -0.81 -6.33
N GLY A 173 -17.35 -0.67 -7.65
CA GLY A 173 -16.92 -1.78 -8.51
C GLY A 173 -15.58 -2.43 -8.12
N TRP A 174 -14.63 -1.67 -7.60
CA TRP A 174 -13.38 -2.23 -7.08
C TRP A 174 -13.61 -3.09 -5.83
N ALA A 175 -14.44 -2.62 -4.90
CA ALA A 175 -14.80 -3.36 -3.70
C ALA A 175 -15.56 -4.64 -4.05
N ASP A 176 -16.57 -4.55 -4.93
CA ASP A 176 -17.34 -5.71 -5.41
C ASP A 176 -16.40 -6.77 -6.01
N THR A 177 -15.43 -6.37 -6.84
CA THR A 177 -14.48 -7.32 -7.43
C THR A 177 -13.62 -8.08 -6.40
N ILE A 178 -13.26 -7.43 -5.29
CA ILE A 178 -12.45 -8.04 -4.23
C ILE A 178 -13.32 -8.89 -3.31
N PHE A 179 -14.45 -8.35 -2.85
CA PHE A 179 -15.25 -8.93 -1.78
C PHE A 179 -16.25 -10.00 -2.25
N ASP A 180 -16.65 -9.99 -3.53
CA ASP A 180 -17.48 -11.06 -4.11
C ASP A 180 -16.69 -12.37 -4.36
N ASP A 181 -15.35 -12.35 -4.22
CA ASP A 181 -14.50 -13.55 -4.24
C ASP A 181 -14.09 -13.94 -2.82
N PRO A 182 -14.70 -14.98 -2.22
CA PRO A 182 -14.43 -15.37 -0.83
C PRO A 182 -12.96 -15.69 -0.53
N GLU A 183 -12.21 -16.16 -1.52
CA GLU A 183 -10.80 -16.51 -1.36
C GLU A 183 -9.90 -15.27 -1.27
N ALA A 184 -10.32 -14.15 -1.84
CA ALA A 184 -9.67 -12.85 -1.65
C ALA A 184 -10.24 -12.12 -0.42
N ALA A 185 -11.57 -12.14 -0.24
CA ALA A 185 -12.27 -11.40 0.79
C ALA A 185 -11.82 -11.74 2.22
N LYS A 186 -11.36 -12.98 2.48
CA LYS A 186 -10.84 -13.39 3.78
C LYS A 186 -9.53 -12.71 4.18
N PHE A 187 -8.79 -12.17 3.21
CA PHE A 187 -7.50 -11.51 3.43
C PHE A 187 -7.56 -9.99 3.33
N VAL A 188 -8.73 -9.40 3.06
CA VAL A 188 -8.90 -7.94 2.94
C VAL A 188 -9.95 -7.49 3.95
N ASP A 189 -9.54 -6.62 4.87
CA ASP A 189 -10.39 -6.13 5.96
C ASP A 189 -11.18 -4.87 5.57
N GLY A 190 -10.71 -4.12 4.58
CA GLY A 190 -11.35 -2.87 4.19
C GLY A 190 -10.85 -2.26 2.88
N ILE A 191 -11.30 -1.03 2.63
CA ILE A 191 -10.98 -0.24 1.44
C ILE A 191 -10.34 1.09 1.86
N GLY A 192 -9.17 1.40 1.29
CA GLY A 192 -8.58 2.74 1.35
C GLY A 192 -9.15 3.64 0.26
N VAL A 193 -9.49 4.88 0.59
CA VAL A 193 -10.03 5.87 -0.38
C VAL A 193 -9.31 7.21 -0.32
N HIS A 194 -9.07 7.78 -1.51
CA HIS A 194 -8.52 9.13 -1.70
C HIS A 194 -9.61 10.11 -2.14
N TRP A 195 -9.33 11.41 -1.95
CA TRP A 195 -10.27 12.51 -2.19
C TRP A 195 -9.74 13.55 -3.20
N TYR A 196 -9.03 13.13 -4.25
CA TYR A 196 -8.49 14.05 -5.26
C TYR A 196 -9.51 14.41 -6.34
N LEU A 197 -10.18 13.40 -6.89
CA LEU A 197 -11.10 13.55 -8.03
C LEU A 197 -12.56 13.67 -7.59
N ASN A 198 -12.82 14.49 -6.56
CA ASN A 198 -14.14 14.57 -5.91
C ASN A 198 -15.27 15.00 -6.83
N ALA A 199 -14.98 15.73 -7.91
CA ALA A 199 -15.97 16.13 -8.91
C ALA A 199 -16.45 14.96 -9.79
N LEU A 200 -15.68 13.86 -9.87
CA LEU A 200 -15.99 12.73 -10.76
C LEU A 200 -16.92 11.68 -10.14
N ALA A 201 -17.19 11.76 -8.83
CA ALA A 201 -18.11 10.87 -8.15
C ALA A 201 -18.77 11.57 -6.95
N SER A 202 -20.01 11.23 -6.59
CA SER A 202 -20.64 11.68 -5.34
C SER A 202 -20.13 10.86 -4.15
N ALA A 203 -20.04 11.46 -2.95
CA ALA A 203 -19.61 10.73 -1.74
C ALA A 203 -20.58 9.57 -1.38
N GLU A 204 -21.79 9.57 -1.94
CA GLU A 204 -22.76 8.47 -1.84
C GLU A 204 -22.24 7.11 -2.34
N VAL A 205 -21.18 7.09 -3.17
CA VAL A 205 -20.51 5.82 -3.55
C VAL A 205 -19.95 5.09 -2.33
N LEU A 206 -19.57 5.81 -1.26
CA LEU A 206 -19.11 5.22 0.00
C LEU A 206 -20.28 4.53 0.73
N THR A 207 -21.44 5.18 0.81
CA THR A 207 -22.67 4.58 1.37
C THR A 207 -23.08 3.34 0.57
N THR A 208 -23.02 3.42 -0.76
CA THR A 208 -23.34 2.30 -1.64
C THR A 208 -22.40 1.12 -1.40
N THR A 209 -21.10 1.40 -1.27
CA THR A 209 -20.07 0.38 -1.01
C THR A 209 -20.29 -0.28 0.36
N HIS A 210 -20.54 0.52 1.41
CA HIS A 210 -20.81 0.00 2.74
C HIS A 210 -22.08 -0.85 2.77
N ASN A 211 -23.15 -0.43 2.10
CA ASN A 211 -24.40 -1.20 2.07
C ASN A 211 -24.24 -2.56 1.34
N ARG A 212 -23.31 -2.66 0.37
CA ARG A 212 -23.00 -3.92 -0.32
C ARG A 212 -22.10 -4.83 0.50
N HIS A 213 -21.14 -4.27 1.24
CA HIS A 213 -20.12 -4.99 2.02
C HIS A 213 -20.04 -4.44 3.46
N PRO A 214 -21.10 -4.60 4.27
CA PRO A 214 -21.24 -3.91 5.57
C PRO A 214 -20.24 -4.36 6.62
N GLU A 215 -19.63 -5.54 6.46
CA GLU A 215 -18.60 -6.10 7.33
C GLU A 215 -17.19 -5.55 7.06
N LYS A 216 -17.00 -4.82 5.95
CA LYS A 216 -15.72 -4.25 5.53
C LYS A 216 -15.68 -2.78 5.89
N PHE A 217 -14.57 -2.34 6.49
CA PHE A 217 -14.41 -0.91 6.80
C PHE A 217 -13.99 -0.12 5.56
N ILE A 218 -14.31 1.17 5.56
CA ILE A 218 -13.80 2.14 4.58
C ILE A 218 -12.97 3.17 5.34
N LEU A 219 -11.74 3.42 4.89
CA LEU A 219 -10.82 4.36 5.51
C LEU A 219 -10.39 5.41 4.48
N ALA A 220 -10.53 6.70 4.82
CA ALA A 220 -9.89 7.77 4.05
C ALA A 220 -8.39 7.75 4.35
N THR A 221 -7.58 7.35 3.36
CA THR A 221 -6.14 7.11 3.53
C THR A 221 -5.29 8.28 3.03
N GLU A 222 -5.82 9.12 2.15
CA GLU A 222 -5.13 10.31 1.63
C GLU A 222 -6.10 11.43 1.22
N VAL A 223 -5.75 12.67 1.56
CA VAL A 223 -6.46 13.90 1.19
C VAL A 223 -5.43 15.00 1.00
N VAL A 224 -5.55 15.77 -0.08
CA VAL A 224 -4.89 17.07 -0.24
C VAL A 224 -5.96 18.12 -0.32
N ALA A 225 -5.86 19.13 0.54
CA ALA A 225 -6.59 20.36 0.33
C ALA A 225 -5.89 21.15 -0.78
N ILE A 226 -6.55 21.31 -1.93
CA ILE A 226 -6.21 22.42 -2.82
C ILE A 226 -6.82 23.64 -2.13
N LEU A 227 -5.98 24.49 -1.55
CA LEU A 227 -6.40 25.81 -1.10
C LEU A 227 -6.75 26.61 -2.36
N THR A 228 -8.03 26.58 -2.74
CA THR A 228 -8.61 27.45 -3.77
C THR A 228 -8.91 28.82 -3.21
#